data_AF-J9GKE2-F1
#
_entry.id   AF-J9GKE2-F1
#
_cell.length_a   1.000
_cell.length_b   1.000
_cell.length_c   1.000
_cell.angle_alpha   90.00
_cell.angle_beta   90.00
_cell.angle_gamma   90.00
#
_symmetry.space_group_name_H-M   'P 1'
#
loop_
_entity.id
_entity.type
_entity.pdbx_description
1 polymer ?
#
loop_
_entity_poly.entity_id
_entity_poly.type
_entity_poly.pdbx_seq_one_letter_code
_entity_poly.pdbx_strand_id
1 'polypeptide(L)'
;NALRPLPLTHHEQSLYEDFFLRKDTLKPKKRLNKTLEFWGEIGDALISRYTVDLNKLGSVRCSPLINPFLLSYSGSNGFSYRQEFKYNRLFTGDRLLRVVPRVGYNFKMREFYWRVVSSFDYWPKKRASLHVEFGNGNRIYSSEMLDDLKAIPDSIFDFNQIHLDYFKDLYCRIKHSWEIVNGLTLDVGLSMHRRTEAERSKFVLLYPDAPPVSRVTDQFPSLLPNLNADYLNRFRHSYNSFAPGIRLTWTPGQYYYMDGDRKVNLYSKYPTISLDWERGIKGVFRHSGNYERFEVDMQYNLSLGFMNNLYVRAGWGAFTDQEDLYFVDFSNLRRSNLPTGWNDDIGGVFQLLDGRWYNSSRKYVRANAVYEAPFLLLPHLRKYTQYVLNER
;
A
#
# COMPACT_ATOMS: atom_id res chain seq x y z
N ASN A 1 62.30 17.45 -7.69
CA ASN A 1 62.32 18.46 -6.61
C ASN A 1 61.44 19.68 -6.94
N ALA A 2 60.12 19.51 -7.04
CA ALA A 2 59.21 20.63 -7.35
C ALA A 2 58.09 20.87 -6.30
N LEU A 3 58.10 20.15 -5.18
CA LEU A 3 57.06 20.29 -4.13
C LEU A 3 57.62 20.45 -2.70
N ARG A 4 58.93 20.33 -2.48
CA ARG A 4 59.56 20.53 -1.16
C ARG A 4 60.90 21.28 -1.31
N PRO A 5 61.16 22.32 -0.49
CA PRO A 5 62.41 23.09 -0.54
C PRO A 5 63.61 22.40 0.15
N LEU A 6 63.38 21.36 0.96
CA LEU A 6 64.42 20.56 1.60
C LEU A 6 64.47 19.14 1.01
N PRO A 7 65.67 18.57 0.77
CA PRO A 7 65.79 17.18 0.35
C PRO A 7 65.24 16.25 1.42
N LEU A 8 64.74 15.08 1.00
CA LEU A 8 64.30 14.04 1.92
C LEU A 8 65.48 13.60 2.79
N THR A 9 65.24 13.47 4.08
CA THR A 9 66.20 12.83 4.99
C THR A 9 66.29 11.33 4.67
N HIS A 10 67.41 10.69 5.01
CA HIS A 10 67.62 9.26 4.74
C HIS A 10 66.50 8.36 5.32
N HIS A 11 65.96 8.74 6.48
CA HIS A 11 64.85 8.02 7.10
C HIS A 11 63.51 8.21 6.37
N GLU A 12 63.25 9.41 5.84
CA GLU A 12 62.05 9.65 5.04
C GLU A 12 62.15 8.91 3.70
N GLN A 13 63.33 8.85 3.06
CA GLN A 13 63.53 8.05 1.84
C GLN A 13 63.20 6.58 2.05
N SER A 14 63.68 5.95 3.12
CA SER A 14 63.36 4.55 3.40
C SER A 14 61.86 4.33 3.63
N LEU A 15 61.18 5.30 4.27
CA LEU A 15 59.72 5.24 4.47
C LEU A 15 58.94 5.34 3.14
N TYR A 16 59.40 6.18 2.22
CA TYR A 16 58.78 6.28 0.89
C TYR A 16 59.04 5.02 0.07
N GLU A 17 60.25 4.46 0.08
CA GLU A 17 60.57 3.20 -0.59
C GLU A 17 59.72 2.05 -0.06
N ASP A 18 59.62 1.89 1.26
CA ASP A 18 58.74 0.89 1.90
C ASP A 18 57.27 1.11 1.55
N PHE A 19 56.82 2.36 1.50
CA PHE A 19 55.45 2.69 1.12
C PHE A 19 55.15 2.30 -0.34
N PHE A 20 56.09 2.54 -1.27
CA PHE A 20 55.94 2.15 -2.66
C PHE A 20 56.00 0.63 -2.85
N LEU A 21 56.90 -0.07 -2.15
CA LEU A 21 56.99 -1.54 -2.17
C LEU A 21 55.72 -2.21 -1.62
N ARG A 22 55.08 -1.61 -0.61
CA ARG A 22 53.78 -2.06 -0.07
C ARG A 22 52.60 -1.78 -1.01
N LYS A 23 52.67 -0.75 -1.84
CA LYS A 23 51.65 -0.47 -2.87
C LYS A 23 51.78 -1.38 -4.08
N ASP A 24 53.02 -1.75 -4.45
CA ASP A 24 53.30 -2.60 -5.61
C ASP A 24 53.07 -4.10 -5.31
N THR A 25 52.95 -4.46 -4.04
CA THR A 25 52.38 -5.74 -3.60
C THR A 25 50.84 -5.70 -3.59
N LEU A 26 50.25 -5.31 -4.73
CA LEU A 26 48.91 -5.78 -5.07
C LEU A 26 48.96 -7.31 -5.07
N LYS A 27 48.41 -7.94 -4.03
CA LYS A 27 48.29 -9.40 -3.96
C LYS A 27 47.77 -9.88 -5.32
N PRO A 28 48.44 -10.81 -6.02
CA PRO A 28 47.90 -11.34 -7.25
C PRO A 28 46.52 -11.88 -6.93
N LYS A 29 45.47 -11.32 -7.57
CA LYS A 29 44.14 -11.92 -7.53
C LYS A 29 44.34 -13.36 -8.02
N LYS A 30 44.32 -14.33 -7.10
CA LYS A 30 44.24 -15.74 -7.47
C LYS A 30 43.08 -15.84 -8.45
N ARG A 31 43.32 -16.37 -9.65
CA ARG A 31 42.25 -16.71 -10.60
C ARG A 31 41.41 -17.78 -9.93
N LEU A 32 40.43 -17.37 -9.13
CA LEU A 32 39.40 -18.26 -8.64
C LEU A 32 38.54 -18.64 -9.85
N ASN A 33 38.04 -19.87 -9.87
CA ASN A 33 37.17 -20.33 -10.94
C ASN A 33 36.01 -19.32 -11.09
N LYS A 34 35.74 -18.87 -12.32
CA LYS A 34 34.65 -17.92 -12.60
C LYS A 34 33.30 -18.37 -12.04
N THR A 35 33.08 -19.69 -11.94
CA THR A 35 31.89 -20.27 -11.30
C THR A 35 31.89 -20.09 -9.78
N LEU A 36 33.02 -20.21 -9.09
CA LEU A 36 33.15 -19.95 -7.65
C LEU A 36 33.02 -18.45 -7.32
N GLU A 37 33.56 -17.57 -8.17
CA GLU A 37 33.33 -16.12 -8.05
C GLU A 37 31.85 -15.79 -8.28
N PHE A 38 31.22 -16.39 -9.30
CA PHE A 38 29.79 -16.23 -9.56
C PHE A 38 28.91 -16.77 -8.42
N TRP A 39 29.20 -17.95 -7.86
CA TRP A 39 28.48 -18.49 -6.70
C TRP A 39 28.78 -17.73 -5.42
N GLY A 40 29.98 -17.16 -5.28
CA GLY A 40 30.36 -16.26 -4.19
C GLY A 40 29.61 -14.93 -4.26
N GLU A 41 29.55 -14.30 -5.45
CA GLU A 41 28.77 -13.10 -5.71
C GLU A 41 27.27 -13.33 -5.54
N ILE A 42 26.75 -14.50 -5.96
CA ILE A 42 25.37 -14.92 -5.70
C ILE A 42 25.14 -15.16 -4.20
N GLY A 43 26.08 -15.82 -3.50
CA GLY A 43 26.02 -16.07 -2.05
C GLY A 43 26.01 -14.77 -1.25
N ASP A 44 26.87 -13.82 -1.61
CA ASP A 44 26.92 -12.50 -1.03
C ASP A 44 25.66 -11.69 -1.37
N ALA A 45 25.12 -11.81 -2.59
CA ALA A 45 23.83 -11.20 -2.97
C ALA A 45 22.62 -11.85 -2.27
N LEU A 46 22.73 -13.11 -1.83
CA LEU A 46 21.70 -13.84 -1.09
C LEU A 46 21.58 -13.39 0.37
N ILE A 47 22.70 -13.04 1.01
CA ILE A 47 22.80 -12.77 2.46
C ILE A 47 22.94 -11.26 2.75
N SER A 48 23.65 -10.51 1.91
CA SER A 48 23.93 -9.10 2.13
C SER A 48 22.99 -8.19 1.33
N ARG A 49 22.73 -6.99 1.86
CA ARG A 49 21.98 -5.95 1.14
C ARG A 49 22.85 -5.44 -0.01
N TYR A 50 22.52 -5.81 -1.24
CA TYR A 50 23.28 -5.37 -2.41
C TYR A 50 22.70 -4.08 -2.97
N THR A 51 23.52 -3.02 -3.03
CA THR A 51 23.23 -1.78 -3.75
C THR A 51 24.13 -1.71 -4.96
N VAL A 52 23.55 -1.93 -6.15
CA VAL A 52 24.25 -1.72 -7.42
C VAL A 52 24.06 -0.26 -7.81
N ASP A 53 25.07 0.55 -7.56
CA ASP A 53 25.15 1.88 -8.13
C ASP A 53 25.70 1.76 -9.55
N LEU A 54 24.80 1.72 -10.52
CA LEU A 54 25.18 1.78 -11.93
C LEU A 54 25.42 3.25 -12.27
N ASN A 55 26.69 3.64 -12.46
CA ASN A 55 27.16 5.01 -12.72
C ASN A 55 26.44 5.80 -13.84
N LYS A 56 25.48 5.20 -14.57
CA LYS A 56 24.60 5.86 -15.55
C LYS A 56 23.12 5.39 -15.54
N LEU A 57 22.76 4.32 -14.80
CA LEU A 57 21.45 3.67 -14.87
C LEU A 57 20.64 3.73 -13.56
N GLY A 58 21.18 4.34 -12.49
CA GLY A 58 20.51 4.46 -11.19
C GLY A 58 21.00 3.43 -10.17
N SER A 59 20.41 3.45 -8.97
CA SER A 59 20.76 2.54 -7.88
C SER A 59 19.70 1.43 -7.73
N VAL A 60 20.12 0.19 -7.91
CA VAL A 60 19.26 -0.98 -7.65
C VAL A 60 19.60 -1.46 -6.24
N ARG A 61 18.65 -1.36 -5.31
CA ARG A 61 18.77 -1.93 -3.97
C ARG A 61 17.96 -3.21 -3.90
N CYS A 62 18.65 -4.34 -3.83
CA CYS A 62 18.00 -5.62 -3.57
C CYS A 62 17.98 -5.90 -2.06
N SER A 63 16.83 -6.28 -1.51
CA SER A 63 16.79 -6.94 -0.20
C SER A 63 17.48 -8.31 -0.34
N PRO A 64 18.14 -8.83 0.71
CA PRO A 64 18.76 -10.15 0.66
C PRO A 64 17.72 -11.19 0.20
N LEU A 65 18.09 -12.05 -0.75
CA LEU A 65 17.18 -13.09 -1.27
C LEU A 65 16.82 -14.11 -0.18
N ILE A 66 17.68 -14.39 0.78
CA ILE A 66 17.38 -15.29 1.91
C ILE A 66 17.51 -14.47 3.19
N ASN A 67 16.50 -13.65 3.46
CA ASN A 67 16.35 -13.04 4.78
C ASN A 67 15.30 -13.84 5.57
N PRO A 68 15.63 -14.45 6.72
CA PRO A 68 14.68 -15.22 7.53
C PRO A 68 13.50 -14.37 8.04
N PHE A 69 13.63 -13.03 8.09
CA PHE A 69 12.52 -12.11 8.39
C PHE A 69 11.52 -11.93 7.23
N LEU A 70 11.78 -12.50 6.05
CA LEU A 70 10.86 -12.53 4.90
C LEU A 70 9.93 -13.75 4.91
N LEU A 71 10.20 -14.71 5.79
CA LEU A 71 9.26 -15.77 6.15
C LEU A 71 8.30 -15.21 7.20
N SER A 72 7.00 -15.30 6.92
CA SER A 72 5.97 -14.91 7.86
C SER A 72 4.97 -16.05 8.06
N TYR A 73 4.54 -16.22 9.30
CA TYR A 73 3.52 -17.19 9.67
C TYR A 73 2.27 -16.46 10.18
N SER A 74 1.10 -16.91 9.75
CA SER A 74 -0.20 -16.45 10.24
C SER A 74 -1.15 -17.63 10.38
N GLY A 75 -2.06 -17.62 11.35
CA GLY A 75 -3.01 -18.73 11.54
C GLY A 75 -3.90 -18.99 10.31
N SER A 76 -4.33 -17.93 9.62
CA SER A 76 -5.15 -18.06 8.41
C SER A 76 -4.31 -18.52 7.21
N ASN A 77 -3.19 -17.83 6.97
CA ASN A 77 -2.38 -17.97 5.76
C ASN A 77 -1.24 -19.01 5.85
N GLY A 78 -0.96 -19.57 7.03
CA GLY A 78 0.17 -20.47 7.26
C GLY A 78 1.53 -19.80 6.99
N PHE A 79 2.50 -20.59 6.56
CA PHE A 79 3.81 -20.08 6.13
C PHE A 79 3.69 -19.37 4.79
N SER A 80 4.32 -18.20 4.69
CA SER A 80 4.44 -17.44 3.46
C SER A 80 5.84 -16.83 3.36
N TYR A 81 6.35 -16.78 2.14
CA TYR A 81 7.63 -16.17 1.82
C TYR A 81 7.41 -14.96 0.91
N ARG A 82 8.10 -13.85 1.15
CA ARG A 82 7.94 -12.61 0.39
C ARG A 82 9.28 -11.94 0.09
N GLN A 83 9.58 -11.71 -1.17
CA GLN A 83 10.74 -10.94 -1.60
C GLN A 83 10.32 -9.54 -2.07
N GLU A 84 11.09 -8.52 -1.68
CA GLU A 84 10.90 -7.13 -2.12
C GLU A 84 12.20 -6.60 -2.73
N PHE A 85 12.11 -6.11 -3.97
CA PHE A 85 13.20 -5.43 -4.65
C PHE A 85 12.89 -3.92 -4.69
N LYS A 86 13.91 -3.07 -4.60
CA LYS A 86 13.76 -1.61 -4.67
C LYS A 86 14.71 -1.05 -5.71
N TYR A 87 14.16 -0.61 -6.83
CA TYR A 87 14.91 0.15 -7.82
C TYR A 87 14.63 1.63 -7.65
N ASN A 88 15.69 2.43 -7.49
CA ASN A 88 15.60 3.88 -7.40
C ASN A 88 16.54 4.52 -8.42
N ARG A 89 16.02 5.47 -9.20
CA ARG A 89 16.84 6.25 -10.12
C ARG A 89 16.52 7.72 -9.96
N LEU A 90 17.53 8.47 -9.54
CA LEU A 90 17.51 9.92 -9.56
C LEU A 90 18.02 10.40 -10.92
N PHE A 91 17.24 11.22 -11.61
CA PHE A 91 17.60 11.87 -12.86
C PHE A 91 17.97 13.33 -12.60
N THR A 92 18.48 14.01 -13.64
CA THR A 92 18.72 15.45 -13.59
C THR A 92 17.45 16.23 -13.26
N GLY A 93 17.58 17.26 -12.42
CA GLY A 93 16.47 18.09 -11.95
C GLY A 93 15.63 17.43 -10.85
N ASP A 94 16.28 16.65 -9.97
CA ASP A 94 15.69 15.93 -8.82
C ASP A 94 14.50 15.03 -9.13
N ARG A 95 14.36 14.63 -10.40
CA ARG A 95 13.32 13.71 -10.83
C ARG A 95 13.64 12.31 -10.33
N LEU A 96 12.68 11.65 -9.72
CA LEU A 96 12.92 10.38 -9.03
C LEU A 96 11.96 9.30 -9.52
N LEU A 97 12.52 8.25 -10.11
CA LEU A 97 11.80 7.02 -10.40
C LEU A 97 12.08 6.00 -9.30
N ARG A 98 11.02 5.47 -8.70
CA ARG A 98 11.06 4.33 -7.79
C ARG A 98 10.22 3.22 -8.37
N VAL A 99 10.75 2.01 -8.38
CA VAL A 99 10.03 0.80 -8.77
C VAL A 99 10.29 -0.26 -7.70
N VAL A 100 9.22 -0.75 -7.09
CA VAL A 100 9.28 -1.69 -5.97
C VAL A 100 8.47 -2.93 -6.35
N PRO A 101 9.07 -3.89 -7.07
CA PRO A 101 8.44 -5.17 -7.30
C PRO A 101 8.55 -6.03 -6.03
N ARG A 102 7.42 -6.58 -5.64
CA ARG A 102 7.23 -7.52 -4.54
C ARG A 102 6.69 -8.81 -5.12
N VAL A 103 7.28 -9.93 -4.75
CA VAL A 103 6.82 -11.26 -5.11
C VAL A 103 6.75 -12.10 -3.84
N GLY A 104 5.87 -13.08 -3.79
CA GLY A 104 5.71 -13.93 -2.63
C GLY A 104 4.92 -15.17 -2.95
N TYR A 105 5.04 -16.15 -2.08
CA TYR A 105 4.37 -17.42 -2.19
C TYR A 105 3.78 -17.83 -0.84
N ASN A 106 2.51 -18.20 -0.85
CA ASN A 106 1.83 -18.76 0.30
C ASN A 106 1.82 -20.28 0.19
N PHE A 107 2.44 -20.96 1.16
CA PHE A 107 2.59 -22.42 1.12
C PHE A 107 1.30 -23.16 1.48
N LYS A 108 0.51 -22.64 2.42
CA LYS A 108 -0.77 -23.27 2.83
C LYS A 108 -1.79 -23.19 1.71
N MET A 109 -1.88 -22.03 1.07
CA MET A 109 -2.86 -21.76 0.02
C MET A 109 -2.36 -22.10 -1.39
N ARG A 110 -1.06 -22.37 -1.57
CA ARG A 110 -0.41 -22.62 -2.86
C ARG A 110 -0.63 -21.48 -3.87
N GLU A 111 -0.57 -20.24 -3.37
CA GLU A 111 -0.86 -19.04 -4.16
C GLU A 111 0.39 -18.17 -4.34
N PHE A 112 0.62 -17.74 -5.58
CA PHE A 112 1.65 -16.77 -5.93
C PHE A 112 1.09 -15.35 -5.87
N TYR A 113 1.70 -14.54 -5.02
CA TYR A 113 1.42 -13.13 -4.83
C TYR A 113 2.50 -12.28 -5.51
N TRP A 114 2.10 -11.24 -6.23
CA TRP A 114 3.01 -10.26 -6.78
C TRP A 114 2.37 -8.88 -6.80
N ARG A 115 3.18 -7.85 -6.61
CA ARG A 115 2.76 -6.45 -6.64
C ARG A 115 3.92 -5.59 -7.09
N VAL A 116 3.69 -4.69 -8.03
CA VAL A 116 4.67 -3.72 -8.48
C VAL A 116 4.13 -2.33 -8.19
N VAL A 117 4.87 -1.56 -7.39
CA VAL A 117 4.58 -0.15 -7.13
C VAL A 117 5.62 0.68 -7.85
N SER A 118 5.21 1.51 -8.79
CA SER A 118 6.06 2.47 -9.47
C SER A 118 5.62 3.89 -9.14
N SER A 119 6.56 4.75 -8.75
CA SER A 119 6.33 6.18 -8.56
C SER A 119 7.36 6.97 -9.35
N PHE A 120 6.91 7.93 -10.14
CA PHE A 120 7.78 8.81 -10.91
C PHE A 120 7.48 10.27 -10.61
N ASP A 121 8.36 10.89 -9.83
CA ASP A 121 8.34 12.32 -9.52
C ASP A 121 8.97 13.08 -10.70
N TYR A 122 8.16 13.40 -11.70
CA TYR A 122 8.66 13.97 -12.95
C TYR A 122 8.78 15.50 -12.90
N TRP A 123 8.05 16.18 -12.01
CA TRP A 123 8.18 17.63 -11.80
C TRP A 123 8.21 17.99 -10.30
N PRO A 124 9.39 17.86 -9.65
CA PRO A 124 9.52 18.05 -8.20
C PRO A 124 9.15 19.45 -7.70
N LYS A 125 9.38 20.52 -8.49
CA LYS A 125 9.00 21.91 -8.15
C LYS A 125 7.50 22.10 -7.97
N LYS A 126 6.69 21.35 -8.72
CA LYS A 126 5.22 21.35 -8.66
C LYS A 126 4.66 20.09 -7.97
N ARG A 127 5.54 19.34 -7.29
CA ARG A 127 5.24 18.05 -6.67
C ARG A 127 4.41 17.13 -7.56
N ALA A 128 4.66 17.17 -8.86
CA ALA A 128 3.89 16.39 -9.82
C ALA A 128 4.50 14.99 -9.96
N SER A 129 3.67 13.98 -9.78
CA SER A 129 4.10 12.59 -9.71
C SER A 129 3.07 11.65 -10.32
N LEU A 130 3.56 10.61 -10.99
CA LEU A 130 2.74 9.52 -11.51
C LEU A 130 3.01 8.27 -10.67
N HIS A 131 1.94 7.73 -10.10
CA HIS A 131 1.96 6.51 -9.31
C HIS A 131 1.19 5.43 -10.06
N VAL A 132 1.83 4.29 -10.28
CA VAL A 132 1.23 3.13 -10.91
C VAL A 132 1.45 1.93 -10.00
N GLU A 133 0.37 1.30 -9.61
CA GLU A 133 0.38 0.12 -8.76
C GLU A 133 -0.43 -0.99 -9.41
N PHE A 134 0.16 -2.15 -9.60
CA PHE A 134 -0.55 -3.30 -10.15
C PHE A 134 -0.06 -4.57 -9.48
N GLY A 135 -0.97 -5.51 -9.27
CA GLY A 135 -0.64 -6.73 -8.53
C GLY A 135 -1.83 -7.68 -8.40
N ASN A 136 -1.55 -8.84 -7.83
CA ASN A 136 -2.54 -9.85 -7.51
C ASN A 136 -2.48 -10.23 -6.02
N GLY A 137 -3.46 -11.02 -5.56
CA GLY A 137 -3.24 -11.92 -4.42
C GLY A 137 -3.60 -11.35 -3.04
N ASN A 138 -4.39 -10.28 -2.97
CA ASN A 138 -5.13 -9.99 -1.74
C ASN A 138 -6.44 -10.78 -1.78
N ARG A 139 -6.59 -11.71 -0.84
CA ARG A 139 -7.90 -12.31 -0.55
C ARG A 139 -8.77 -11.24 0.08
N ILE A 140 -9.83 -10.84 -0.60
CA ILE A 140 -10.80 -9.85 -0.10
C ILE A 140 -12.05 -10.60 0.33
N TYR A 141 -12.52 -10.26 1.53
CA TYR A 141 -13.80 -10.71 2.07
C TYR A 141 -14.88 -9.72 1.66
N SER A 142 -16.00 -10.19 1.10
CA SER A 142 -17.19 -9.36 0.93
C SER A 142 -18.10 -9.53 2.14
N SER A 143 -18.31 -8.46 2.89
CA SER A 143 -19.22 -8.49 4.05
C SER A 143 -20.69 -8.52 3.64
N GLU A 144 -21.03 -7.76 2.60
CA GLU A 144 -22.41 -7.62 2.11
C GLU A 144 -22.91 -8.92 1.46
N MET A 145 -22.06 -9.66 0.73
CA MET A 145 -22.44 -10.99 0.24
C MET A 145 -22.67 -11.98 1.37
N LEU A 146 -21.91 -11.90 2.46
CA LEU A 146 -22.01 -12.86 3.55
C LEU A 146 -23.31 -12.66 4.36
N ASP A 147 -23.79 -11.41 4.45
CA ASP A 147 -25.09 -11.11 5.04
C ASP A 147 -26.25 -11.42 4.08
N ASP A 148 -26.09 -11.17 2.77
CA ASP A 148 -27.05 -11.61 1.73
C ASP A 148 -27.21 -13.15 1.73
N LEU A 149 -26.11 -13.90 1.92
CA LEU A 149 -26.15 -15.36 2.01
C LEU A 149 -26.91 -15.86 3.24
N LYS A 150 -26.77 -15.19 4.39
CA LYS A 150 -27.49 -15.54 5.63
C LYS A 150 -28.98 -15.21 5.59
N ALA A 151 -29.39 -14.30 4.70
CA ALA A 151 -30.79 -13.93 4.51
C ALA A 151 -31.56 -14.97 3.65
N ILE A 152 -30.85 -15.89 2.98
CA ILE A 152 -31.46 -16.98 2.22
C ILE A 152 -31.87 -18.08 3.22
N PRO A 153 -33.10 -18.62 3.17
CA PRO A 153 -33.53 -19.69 4.07
C PRO A 153 -32.61 -20.91 3.97
N ASP A 154 -32.15 -21.43 5.13
CA ASP A 154 -31.19 -22.55 5.24
C ASP A 154 -31.65 -23.84 4.51
N SER A 155 -32.94 -23.97 4.21
CA SER A 155 -33.55 -25.19 3.68
C SER A 155 -33.43 -25.38 2.15
N ILE A 156 -32.83 -24.44 1.42
CA ILE A 156 -32.87 -24.43 -0.06
C ILE A 156 -31.51 -24.81 -0.70
N PHE A 157 -30.40 -24.63 0.02
CA PHE A 157 -29.04 -24.85 -0.50
C PHE A 157 -28.14 -25.56 0.51
N ASP A 158 -27.17 -26.33 0.01
CA ASP A 158 -26.05 -26.80 0.83
C ASP A 158 -24.99 -25.70 0.96
N PHE A 159 -25.04 -24.94 2.06
CA PHE A 159 -24.10 -23.86 2.34
C PHE A 159 -22.65 -24.34 2.47
N ASN A 160 -22.41 -25.64 2.70
CA ASN A 160 -21.06 -26.20 2.78
C ASN A 160 -20.33 -26.21 1.42
N GLN A 161 -21.07 -26.07 0.30
CA GLN A 161 -20.52 -26.08 -1.05
C GLN A 161 -20.38 -24.67 -1.66
N ILE A 162 -20.77 -23.63 -0.92
CA ILE A 162 -20.75 -22.23 -1.34
C ILE A 162 -19.54 -21.54 -0.69
N HIS A 163 -18.40 -21.57 -1.39
CA HIS A 163 -17.16 -20.93 -0.93
C HIS A 163 -17.06 -19.47 -1.42
N LEU A 164 -17.95 -18.58 -0.96
CA LEU A 164 -17.97 -17.15 -1.33
C LEU A 164 -17.09 -16.25 -0.45
N ASP A 165 -16.38 -16.82 0.51
CA ASP A 165 -15.60 -16.08 1.50
C ASP A 165 -14.35 -15.39 0.90
N TYR A 166 -13.87 -15.86 -0.25
CA TYR A 166 -12.55 -15.48 -0.78
C TYR A 166 -12.56 -15.17 -2.27
N PHE A 167 -12.20 -13.93 -2.60
CA PHE A 167 -11.92 -13.51 -3.98
C PHE A 167 -10.44 -13.24 -4.19
N LYS A 168 -9.90 -13.74 -5.31
CA LYS A 168 -8.61 -13.33 -5.86
C LYS A 168 -8.81 -12.01 -6.60
N ASP A 169 -8.16 -10.97 -6.12
CA ASP A 169 -8.17 -9.64 -6.75
C ASP A 169 -6.92 -9.45 -7.62
N LEU A 170 -7.12 -9.13 -8.89
CA LEU A 170 -6.11 -8.61 -9.81
C LEU A 170 -6.45 -7.14 -10.07
N TYR A 171 -5.55 -6.24 -9.71
CA TYR A 171 -5.84 -4.81 -9.73
C TYR A 171 -4.75 -4.00 -10.41
N CYS A 172 -5.16 -2.86 -10.95
CA CYS A 172 -4.30 -1.82 -11.49
C CYS A 172 -4.83 -0.47 -11.03
N ARG A 173 -3.99 0.33 -10.39
CA ARG A 173 -4.28 1.67 -9.90
C ARG A 173 -3.29 2.63 -10.49
N ILE A 174 -3.79 3.63 -11.19
CA ILE A 174 -3.00 4.72 -11.75
C ILE A 174 -3.44 5.98 -11.01
N LYS A 175 -2.50 6.75 -10.50
CA LYS A 175 -2.75 8.01 -9.81
C LYS A 175 -1.77 9.05 -10.28
N HIS A 176 -2.27 10.15 -10.80
CA HIS A 176 -1.50 11.35 -11.11
C HIS A 176 -1.75 12.38 -10.01
N SER A 177 -0.68 12.85 -9.37
CA SER A 177 -0.75 13.87 -8.32
C SER A 177 -0.07 15.13 -8.83
N TRP A 178 -0.70 16.28 -8.62
CA TRP A 178 -0.18 17.57 -9.05
C TRP A 178 -0.55 18.68 -8.07
N GLU A 179 0.44 19.42 -7.58
CA GLU A 179 0.22 20.62 -6.78
C GLU A 179 0.03 21.84 -7.69
N ILE A 180 -1.23 22.26 -7.84
CA ILE A 180 -1.63 23.37 -8.73
C ILE A 180 -1.09 24.68 -8.15
N VAL A 181 -1.47 24.96 -6.90
CA VAL A 181 -0.99 26.06 -6.08
C VAL A 181 -0.49 25.53 -4.75
N ASN A 182 0.31 26.31 -4.04
CA ASN A 182 0.89 25.88 -2.79
C ASN A 182 -0.18 25.45 -1.76
N GLY A 183 -0.10 24.20 -1.31
CA GLY A 183 -1.07 23.58 -0.41
C GLY A 183 -2.34 23.07 -1.10
N LEU A 184 -2.56 23.30 -2.40
CA LEU A 184 -3.66 22.72 -3.17
C LEU A 184 -3.14 21.65 -4.13
N THR A 185 -3.42 20.39 -3.80
CA THR A 185 -3.03 19.22 -4.58
C THR A 185 -4.26 18.58 -5.21
N LEU A 186 -4.19 18.36 -6.52
CA LEU A 186 -5.16 17.59 -7.30
C LEU A 186 -4.58 16.21 -7.56
N ASP A 187 -5.33 15.19 -7.19
CA ASP A 187 -5.06 13.80 -7.44
C ASP A 187 -6.11 13.25 -8.42
N VAL A 188 -5.69 12.82 -9.59
CA VAL A 188 -6.55 12.12 -10.56
C VAL A 188 -6.18 10.66 -10.57
N GLY A 189 -7.14 9.80 -10.19
CA GLY A 189 -6.96 8.38 -10.02
C GLY A 189 -7.80 7.55 -10.98
N LEU A 190 -7.34 6.35 -11.26
CA LEU A 190 -8.08 5.32 -11.98
C LEU A 190 -7.78 3.97 -11.33
N SER A 191 -8.81 3.34 -10.78
CA SER A 191 -8.75 2.04 -10.12
C SER A 191 -9.48 1.00 -10.96
N MET A 192 -8.77 -0.04 -11.38
CA MET A 192 -9.34 -1.18 -12.09
C MET A 192 -9.12 -2.44 -11.25
N HIS A 193 -10.18 -3.22 -11.07
CA HIS A 193 -10.10 -4.50 -10.36
C HIS A 193 -10.80 -5.58 -11.14
N ARG A 194 -10.23 -6.79 -11.10
CA ARG A 194 -10.82 -8.04 -11.56
C ARG A 194 -10.76 -9.03 -10.42
N ARG A 195 -11.92 -9.29 -9.82
CA ARG A 195 -12.11 -10.18 -8.69
C ARG A 195 -12.72 -11.48 -9.18
N THR A 196 -12.09 -12.59 -8.88
CA THR A 196 -12.57 -13.94 -9.22
C THR A 196 -12.62 -14.79 -7.98
N GLU A 197 -13.63 -15.63 -7.83
CA GLU A 197 -13.72 -16.57 -6.70
C GLU A 197 -12.44 -17.42 -6.59
N ALA A 198 -11.92 -17.60 -5.36
CA ALA A 198 -10.74 -18.41 -5.12
C ALA A 198 -11.03 -19.91 -5.31
N GLU A 199 -12.22 -20.34 -4.85
CA GLU A 199 -12.78 -21.67 -5.01
C GLU A 199 -14.14 -21.52 -5.68
N ARG A 200 -14.41 -22.32 -6.73
CA ARG A 200 -15.69 -22.22 -7.43
C ARG A 200 -16.81 -22.71 -6.53
N SER A 201 -17.72 -21.80 -6.20
CA SER A 201 -18.96 -22.16 -5.53
C SER A 201 -19.79 -23.10 -6.42
N LYS A 202 -20.32 -24.17 -5.83
CA LYS A 202 -21.31 -25.03 -6.48
C LYS A 202 -22.66 -24.78 -5.82
N PHE A 203 -23.52 -24.08 -6.52
CA PHE A 203 -24.90 -23.90 -6.09
C PHE A 203 -25.67 -25.20 -6.41
N VAL A 204 -25.72 -26.11 -5.44
CA VAL A 204 -26.54 -27.32 -5.52
C VAL A 204 -27.81 -27.06 -4.72
N LEU A 205 -28.95 -27.07 -5.41
CA LEU A 205 -30.26 -27.00 -4.77
C LEU A 205 -30.55 -28.36 -4.13
N LEU A 206 -30.80 -28.37 -2.82
CA LEU A 206 -31.22 -29.57 -2.09
C LEU A 206 -32.73 -29.52 -1.92
N TYR A 207 -33.44 -30.46 -2.55
CA TYR A 207 -34.87 -30.68 -2.30
C TYR A 207 -35.08 -32.05 -1.65
N PRO A 208 -35.99 -32.18 -0.68
CA PRO A 208 -36.32 -33.47 -0.07
C PRO A 208 -36.82 -34.52 -1.07
N ASP A 209 -37.50 -34.08 -2.14
CA ASP A 209 -38.27 -34.95 -3.04
C ASP A 209 -37.75 -34.98 -4.51
N ALA A 210 -36.59 -34.39 -4.80
CA ALA A 210 -36.02 -34.36 -6.15
C ALA A 210 -34.49 -34.58 -6.15
N PRO A 211 -33.93 -35.19 -7.21
CA PRO A 211 -32.48 -35.39 -7.31
C PRO A 211 -31.73 -34.04 -7.33
N PRO A 212 -30.53 -33.96 -6.75
CA PRO A 212 -29.77 -32.72 -6.67
C PRO A 212 -29.42 -32.21 -8.08
N VAL A 213 -29.85 -30.98 -8.39
CA VAL A 213 -29.60 -30.35 -9.70
C VAL A 213 -28.55 -29.25 -9.54
N SER A 214 -27.51 -29.30 -10.37
CA SER A 214 -26.37 -28.36 -10.35
C SER A 214 -26.45 -27.25 -11.42
N ARG A 215 -27.45 -27.29 -12.31
CA ARG A 215 -27.71 -26.29 -13.35
C ARG A 215 -29.20 -26.11 -13.52
N VAL A 216 -29.71 -24.91 -13.23
CA VAL A 216 -31.06 -24.51 -13.63
C VAL A 216 -31.02 -24.26 -15.14
N THR A 217 -31.42 -25.24 -15.93
CA THR A 217 -31.74 -25.02 -17.35
C THR A 217 -33.06 -24.27 -17.45
N ASP A 218 -33.26 -23.51 -18.53
CA ASP A 218 -34.43 -22.65 -18.79
C ASP A 218 -35.81 -23.36 -18.73
N GLN A 219 -35.82 -24.69 -18.58
CA GLN A 219 -37.02 -25.53 -18.44
C GLN A 219 -37.41 -25.85 -16.98
N PHE A 220 -36.60 -25.46 -15.98
CA PHE A 220 -36.89 -25.66 -14.55
C PHE A 220 -37.53 -24.49 -13.76
N PRO A 221 -37.80 -23.27 -14.29
CA PRO A 221 -38.33 -22.18 -13.47
C PRO A 221 -39.81 -22.37 -13.07
N SER A 222 -40.57 -23.26 -13.72
CA SER A 222 -42.01 -23.42 -13.47
C SER A 222 -42.39 -24.31 -12.29
N LEU A 223 -41.44 -24.99 -11.65
CA LEU A 223 -41.69 -25.88 -10.49
C LEU A 223 -41.39 -25.21 -9.14
N LEU A 224 -40.93 -23.96 -9.13
CA LEU A 224 -40.37 -23.30 -7.95
C LEU A 224 -41.04 -21.94 -7.69
N PRO A 225 -42.22 -21.89 -7.05
CA PRO A 225 -42.99 -20.66 -6.87
C PRO A 225 -42.33 -19.61 -5.95
N ASN A 226 -41.31 -20.00 -5.17
CA ASN A 226 -40.70 -19.14 -4.13
C ASN A 226 -39.20 -18.83 -4.35
N LEU A 227 -38.59 -19.28 -5.46
CA LEU A 227 -37.20 -18.96 -5.79
C LEU A 227 -37.16 -17.95 -6.93
N ASN A 228 -37.02 -16.67 -6.57
CA ASN A 228 -36.75 -15.64 -7.57
C ASN A 228 -35.37 -15.90 -8.20
N ALA A 229 -35.34 -16.22 -9.50
CA ALA A 229 -34.13 -16.41 -10.29
C ALA A 229 -33.14 -15.22 -10.22
N ASP A 230 -33.64 -14.04 -9.82
CA ASP A 230 -32.84 -12.84 -9.58
C ASP A 230 -31.80 -13.00 -8.46
N TYR A 231 -32.07 -13.77 -7.41
CA TYR A 231 -31.09 -13.96 -6.32
C TYR A 231 -29.88 -14.79 -6.77
N LEU A 232 -30.10 -15.81 -7.60
CA LEU A 232 -29.01 -16.63 -8.14
C LEU A 232 -28.17 -15.86 -9.17
N ASN A 233 -28.80 -14.94 -9.92
CA ASN A 233 -28.10 -14.08 -10.87
C ASN A 233 -27.25 -12.98 -10.21
N ARG A 234 -27.46 -12.69 -8.91
CA ARG A 234 -26.62 -11.78 -8.12
C ARG A 234 -25.27 -12.41 -7.76
N PHE A 235 -25.22 -13.70 -7.47
CA PHE A 235 -23.98 -14.41 -7.14
C PHE A 235 -23.20 -14.79 -8.41
N ARG A 236 -22.31 -13.91 -8.84
CA ARG A 236 -21.43 -14.09 -10.00
C ARG A 236 -20.07 -14.63 -9.57
N HIS A 237 -19.47 -15.46 -10.44
CA HIS A 237 -18.12 -15.99 -10.22
C HIS A 237 -16.99 -14.98 -10.46
N SER A 238 -17.30 -13.83 -11.07
CA SER A 238 -16.33 -12.78 -11.38
C SER A 238 -16.97 -11.40 -11.31
N TYR A 239 -16.30 -10.48 -10.60
CA TYR A 239 -16.68 -9.07 -10.50
C TYR A 239 -15.55 -8.21 -11.03
N ASN A 240 -15.88 -7.35 -11.98
CA ASN A 240 -14.93 -6.35 -12.46
C ASN A 240 -15.33 -4.97 -11.92
N SER A 241 -14.38 -4.05 -11.85
CA SER A 241 -14.69 -2.65 -11.56
C SER A 241 -13.70 -1.74 -12.29
N PHE A 242 -14.23 -0.62 -12.75
CA PHE A 242 -13.47 0.46 -13.36
C PHE A 242 -13.94 1.75 -12.69
N ALA A 243 -13.08 2.34 -11.88
CA ALA A 243 -13.41 3.45 -11.02
C ALA A 243 -12.43 4.61 -11.22
N PRO A 244 -12.73 5.57 -12.12
CA PRO A 244 -12.09 6.88 -12.07
C PRO A 244 -12.40 7.57 -10.74
N GLY A 245 -11.41 8.31 -10.25
CA GLY A 245 -11.56 9.11 -9.04
C GLY A 245 -10.78 10.41 -9.12
N ILE A 246 -11.26 11.41 -8.39
CA ILE A 246 -10.63 12.71 -8.26
C ILE A 246 -10.61 13.05 -6.78
N ARG A 247 -9.42 13.37 -6.27
CA ARG A 247 -9.24 13.85 -4.91
C ARG A 247 -8.60 15.23 -4.94
N LEU A 248 -9.27 16.20 -4.31
CA LEU A 248 -8.73 17.53 -4.08
C LEU A 248 -8.33 17.64 -2.62
N THR A 249 -7.10 18.04 -2.34
CA THR A 249 -6.64 18.29 -0.96
C THR A 249 -6.12 19.71 -0.88
N TRP A 250 -6.61 20.49 0.10
CA TRP A 250 -6.28 21.88 0.29
C TRP A 250 -5.85 22.15 1.74
N THR A 251 -4.64 22.66 1.89
CA THR A 251 -4.06 23.15 3.14
C THR A 251 -3.73 24.63 2.95
N PRO A 252 -4.59 25.55 3.41
CA PRO A 252 -4.36 26.99 3.27
C PRO A 252 -3.08 27.42 3.98
N GLY A 253 -2.39 28.44 3.47
CA GLY A 253 -1.24 29.07 4.16
C GLY A 253 -0.07 28.14 4.48
N GLN A 254 0.08 27.04 3.72
CA GLN A 254 1.15 26.08 3.95
C GLN A 254 2.51 26.66 3.57
N TYR A 255 3.49 26.65 4.46
CA TYR A 255 4.86 27.06 4.10
C TYR A 255 5.55 25.96 3.27
N TYR A 256 6.57 26.33 2.50
CA TYR A 256 7.41 25.36 1.81
C TYR A 256 8.85 25.88 1.69
N TYR A 257 9.78 24.97 1.48
CA TYR A 257 11.14 25.30 1.06
C TYR A 257 11.54 24.44 -0.14
N MET A 258 12.59 24.88 -0.85
CA MET A 258 13.16 24.17 -1.98
C MET A 258 14.47 23.49 -1.54
N ASP A 259 14.54 22.19 -1.72
CA ASP A 259 15.74 21.38 -1.57
C ASP A 259 16.20 20.98 -2.98
N GLY A 260 17.12 21.75 -3.55
CA GLY A 260 17.41 21.70 -4.98
C GLY A 260 16.19 22.11 -5.81
N ASP A 261 15.78 21.25 -6.75
CA ASP A 261 14.56 21.39 -7.54
C ASP A 261 13.33 20.78 -6.85
N ARG A 262 13.49 20.11 -5.71
CA ARG A 262 12.40 19.47 -4.97
C ARG A 262 11.71 20.45 -4.02
N LYS A 263 10.40 20.59 -4.18
CA LYS A 263 9.57 21.34 -3.24
C LYS A 263 9.17 20.48 -2.05
N VAL A 264 9.39 20.97 -0.83
CA VAL A 264 9.01 20.32 0.43
C VAL A 264 8.04 21.21 1.20
N ASN A 265 6.81 20.73 1.40
CA ASN A 265 5.79 21.46 2.14
C ASN A 265 6.01 21.26 3.65
N LEU A 266 5.82 22.33 4.41
CA LEU A 266 5.99 22.43 5.85
C LEU A 266 4.64 22.47 6.57
N TYR A 267 4.69 22.72 7.88
CA TYR A 267 3.54 22.92 8.73
C TYR A 267 2.66 24.10 8.26
N SER A 268 1.34 23.97 8.47
CA SER A 268 0.37 25.05 8.31
C SER A 268 -0.42 25.25 9.59
N LYS A 269 -0.79 26.49 9.88
CA LYS A 269 -1.70 26.86 10.98
C LYS A 269 -3.16 26.55 10.70
N TYR A 270 -3.51 26.23 9.46
CA TYR A 270 -4.87 25.97 9.00
C TYR A 270 -5.14 24.47 8.83
N PRO A 271 -6.42 24.03 8.94
CA PRO A 271 -6.77 22.65 8.69
C PRO A 271 -6.51 22.26 7.23
N THR A 272 -6.23 20.98 7.03
CA THR A 272 -6.20 20.36 5.71
C THR A 272 -7.58 19.78 5.42
N ILE A 273 -8.20 20.21 4.33
CA ILE A 273 -9.48 19.71 3.86
C ILE A 273 -9.22 18.85 2.63
N SER A 274 -9.82 17.69 2.55
CA SER A 274 -9.80 16.84 1.37
C SER A 274 -11.19 16.41 0.95
N LEU A 275 -11.42 16.42 -0.35
CA LEU A 275 -12.63 15.96 -1.01
C LEU A 275 -12.21 14.85 -1.97
N ASP A 276 -12.77 13.67 -1.79
CA ASP A 276 -12.52 12.48 -2.60
C ASP A 276 -13.82 12.06 -3.27
N TRP A 277 -13.80 11.97 -4.58
CA TRP A 277 -14.91 11.49 -5.39
C TRP A 277 -14.42 10.33 -6.25
N GLU A 278 -15.11 9.21 -6.21
CA GLU A 278 -14.78 8.02 -6.98
C GLU A 278 -16.06 7.40 -7.52
N ARG A 279 -16.05 7.02 -8.80
CA ARG A 279 -17.23 6.47 -9.47
C ARG A 279 -16.90 5.21 -10.24
N GLY A 280 -17.50 4.09 -9.86
CA GLY A 280 -17.50 2.84 -10.62
C GLY A 280 -18.39 2.94 -11.85
N ILE A 281 -17.84 2.75 -13.05
CA ILE A 281 -18.59 2.83 -14.30
C ILE A 281 -18.94 1.42 -14.79
N LYS A 282 -20.24 1.22 -15.08
CA LYS A 282 -20.78 0.00 -15.69
C LYS A 282 -20.55 -0.02 -17.19
N GLY A 283 -20.19 -1.18 -17.75
CA GLY A 283 -20.08 -1.43 -19.20
C GLY A 283 -18.66 -1.43 -19.77
N VAL A 284 -17.65 -0.94 -19.03
CA VAL A 284 -16.25 -0.96 -19.49
C VAL A 284 -15.66 -2.38 -19.49
N PHE A 285 -16.00 -3.16 -18.47
CA PHE A 285 -15.65 -4.57 -18.37
C PHE A 285 -16.93 -5.41 -18.24
N ARG A 286 -16.91 -6.67 -18.70
CA ARG A 286 -18.01 -7.61 -18.44
C ARG A 286 -18.25 -7.72 -16.93
N HIS A 287 -19.50 -7.68 -16.48
CA HIS A 287 -19.85 -7.76 -15.06
C HIS A 287 -19.20 -6.67 -14.17
N SER A 288 -19.14 -5.43 -14.67
CA SER A 288 -18.69 -4.26 -13.91
C SER A 288 -19.80 -3.71 -13.02
N GLY A 289 -19.52 -3.52 -11.73
CA GLY A 289 -20.43 -2.85 -10.80
C GLY A 289 -20.47 -1.33 -10.97
N ASN A 290 -21.61 -0.72 -10.65
CA ASN A 290 -21.79 0.73 -10.58
C ASN A 290 -21.83 1.17 -9.12
N TYR A 291 -21.06 2.20 -8.78
CA TYR A 291 -21.14 2.86 -7.49
C TYR A 291 -20.61 4.28 -7.59
N GLU A 292 -21.02 5.14 -6.67
CA GLU A 292 -20.48 6.48 -6.56
C GLU A 292 -20.21 6.79 -5.10
N ARG A 293 -18.96 7.12 -4.79
CA ARG A 293 -18.46 7.42 -3.44
C ARG A 293 -18.03 8.87 -3.39
N PHE A 294 -18.53 9.58 -2.39
CA PHE A 294 -18.09 10.93 -2.06
C PHE A 294 -17.66 10.97 -0.60
N GLU A 295 -16.45 11.47 -0.34
CA GLU A 295 -15.89 11.62 0.99
C GLU A 295 -15.27 13.00 1.18
N VAL A 296 -15.56 13.60 2.33
CA VAL A 296 -14.95 14.83 2.79
C VAL A 296 -14.25 14.54 4.10
N ASP A 297 -13.02 15.00 4.24
CA ASP A 297 -12.21 14.82 5.44
C ASP A 297 -11.49 16.13 5.77
N MET A 298 -11.59 16.55 7.02
CA MET A 298 -10.91 17.71 7.58
C MET A 298 -9.98 17.23 8.69
N GLN A 299 -8.72 17.61 8.61
CA GLN A 299 -7.69 17.30 9.59
C GLN A 299 -7.07 18.58 10.12
N TYR A 300 -6.95 18.68 11.44
CA TYR A 300 -6.34 19.82 12.09
C TYR A 300 -5.39 19.37 13.19
N ASN A 301 -4.14 19.82 13.11
CA ASN A 301 -3.14 19.58 14.14
C ASN A 301 -2.72 20.91 14.78
N LEU A 302 -3.19 21.13 16.00
CA LEU A 302 -2.91 22.32 16.79
C LEU A 302 -1.80 22.01 17.80
N SER A 303 -0.64 22.65 17.64
CA SER A 303 0.39 22.62 18.68
C SER A 303 0.03 23.62 19.78
N LEU A 304 -0.29 23.11 20.97
CA LEU A 304 -0.74 23.89 22.13
C LEU A 304 0.45 24.43 22.96
N GLY A 305 1.68 24.25 22.47
CA GLY A 305 2.90 24.59 23.19
C GLY A 305 3.28 23.57 24.27
N PHE A 306 4.49 23.71 24.82
CA PHE A 306 5.07 22.80 25.81
C PHE A 306 5.12 21.32 25.38
N MET A 307 5.19 20.99 24.09
CA MET A 307 5.12 19.61 23.57
C MET A 307 3.72 18.98 23.60
N ASN A 308 2.65 19.73 23.89
CA ASN A 308 1.28 19.22 23.74
C ASN A 308 0.76 19.45 22.33
N ASN A 309 0.12 18.44 21.74
CA ASN A 309 -0.55 18.56 20.46
C ASN A 309 -2.00 18.09 20.58
N LEU A 310 -2.92 18.82 19.94
CA LEU A 310 -4.31 18.43 19.76
C LEU A 310 -4.54 18.15 18.29
N TYR A 311 -4.82 16.89 17.98
CA TYR A 311 -5.21 16.44 16.65
C TYR A 311 -6.72 16.24 16.60
N VAL A 312 -7.38 16.94 15.68
CA VAL A 312 -8.81 16.83 15.42
C VAL A 312 -9.02 16.40 13.99
N ARG A 313 -9.88 15.41 13.79
CA ARG A 313 -10.27 14.93 12.46
C ARG A 313 -11.78 14.77 12.38
N ALA A 314 -12.39 15.43 11.41
CA ALA A 314 -13.81 15.29 11.11
C ALA A 314 -13.96 14.77 9.68
N GLY A 315 -14.84 13.81 9.47
CA GLY A 315 -15.07 13.20 8.16
C GLY A 315 -16.53 12.93 7.92
N TRP A 316 -16.94 13.03 6.66
CA TRP A 316 -18.26 12.65 6.19
C TRP A 316 -18.10 11.88 4.88
N GLY A 317 -18.94 10.89 4.65
CA GLY A 317 -18.98 10.23 3.36
C GLY A 317 -20.34 9.63 3.06
N ALA A 318 -20.59 9.46 1.77
CA ALA A 318 -21.83 8.92 1.25
C ALA A 318 -21.58 8.09 -0.02
N PHE A 319 -22.32 6.98 -0.14
CA PHE A 319 -22.55 6.28 -1.39
C PHE A 319 -23.89 6.72 -1.97
N THR A 320 -23.86 7.34 -3.15
CA THR A 320 -25.08 7.83 -3.83
C THR A 320 -25.78 6.69 -4.58
N ASP A 321 -25.01 5.75 -5.12
CA ASP A 321 -25.47 4.63 -5.93
C ASP A 321 -24.86 3.31 -5.42
N GLN A 322 -25.69 2.27 -5.24
CA GLN A 322 -25.37 1.00 -4.56
C GLN A 322 -25.90 -0.21 -5.36
N GLU A 323 -25.70 -0.26 -6.68
CA GLU A 323 -26.12 -1.44 -7.43
C GLU A 323 -25.21 -2.66 -7.13
N ASP A 324 -23.92 -2.47 -6.84
CA ASP A 324 -22.95 -3.57 -6.64
C ASP A 324 -21.77 -3.15 -5.69
N LEU A 325 -22.04 -2.90 -4.39
CA LEU A 325 -21.02 -2.44 -3.41
C LEU A 325 -20.16 -3.54 -2.76
N TYR A 326 -20.27 -4.79 -3.22
CA TYR A 326 -19.68 -5.97 -2.58
C TYR A 326 -18.19 -5.90 -2.18
N PHE A 327 -17.39 -5.00 -2.77
CA PHE A 327 -15.96 -4.87 -2.51
C PHE A 327 -15.47 -3.41 -2.35
N VAL A 328 -16.37 -2.46 -2.13
CA VAL A 328 -16.04 -1.04 -2.03
C VAL A 328 -16.27 -0.57 -0.60
N ASP A 329 -15.19 -0.19 0.07
CA ASP A 329 -15.24 0.33 1.44
C ASP A 329 -15.07 1.85 1.43
N PHE A 330 -15.61 2.52 2.46
CA PHE A 330 -15.24 3.92 2.72
C PHE A 330 -13.73 4.04 3.01
N SER A 331 -13.03 4.92 2.28
CA SER A 331 -11.58 5.04 2.34
C SER A 331 -11.10 5.58 3.68
N ASN A 332 -11.84 6.55 4.23
CA ASN A 332 -11.48 7.21 5.49
C ASN A 332 -11.80 6.35 6.73
N LEU A 333 -12.82 5.49 6.71
CA LEU A 333 -13.19 4.62 7.83
C LEU A 333 -12.36 3.34 7.92
N ARG A 334 -11.53 3.06 6.92
CA ARG A 334 -10.80 1.81 6.81
C ARG A 334 -9.81 1.62 7.96
N ARG A 335 -9.83 0.43 8.55
CA ARG A 335 -8.88 0.01 9.60
C ARG A 335 -7.48 -0.17 9.01
N SER A 336 -6.48 0.51 9.58
CA SER A 336 -5.07 0.16 9.37
C SER A 336 -4.64 -0.81 10.47
N ASN A 337 -4.44 -2.08 10.12
CA ASN A 337 -4.14 -3.14 11.10
C ASN A 337 -2.68 -3.17 11.57
N LEU A 338 -1.81 -2.32 11.02
CA LEU A 338 -0.38 -2.29 11.35
C LEU A 338 0.06 -0.84 11.53
N PRO A 339 0.70 -0.50 12.67
CA PRO A 339 1.31 0.81 12.81
C PRO A 339 2.49 0.91 11.83
N THR A 340 2.41 1.86 10.88
CA THR A 340 3.42 1.98 9.82
C THR A 340 4.62 2.85 10.21
N GLY A 341 4.63 3.42 11.43
CA GLY A 341 5.77 4.16 11.98
C GLY A 341 5.46 4.84 13.32
N TRP A 342 6.42 5.64 13.82
CA TRP A 342 6.25 6.47 15.02
C TRP A 342 5.41 7.75 14.77
N ASN A 343 5.13 8.06 13.51
CA ASN A 343 4.29 9.18 13.05
C ASN A 343 2.93 8.68 12.51
N ASP A 344 2.54 7.47 12.89
CA ASP A 344 1.33 6.80 12.41
C ASP A 344 0.07 7.45 12.99
N ASP A 345 -1.05 7.36 12.26
CA ASP A 345 -2.40 7.84 12.65
C ASP A 345 -2.98 7.03 13.83
N ILE A 346 -2.17 6.62 14.81
CA ILE A 346 -2.62 6.05 16.09
C ILE A 346 -3.66 6.99 16.68
N GLY A 347 -3.39 8.29 16.59
CA GLY A 347 -4.33 9.36 16.82
C GLY A 347 -5.30 9.54 15.67
N GLY A 348 -6.50 9.00 15.82
CA GLY A 348 -7.64 9.48 15.06
C GLY A 348 -8.18 8.52 14.03
N VAL A 349 -8.03 7.20 14.18
CA VAL A 349 -8.78 6.14 13.46
C VAL A 349 -9.58 5.30 14.46
N PHE A 350 -10.72 4.74 14.05
CA PHE A 350 -11.44 3.79 14.90
C PHE A 350 -10.72 2.44 14.93
N GLN A 351 -10.12 2.09 16.07
CA GLN A 351 -9.36 0.86 16.21
C GLN A 351 -10.24 -0.40 16.39
N LEU A 352 -11.43 -0.23 16.97
CA LEU A 352 -12.35 -1.31 17.33
C LEU A 352 -13.59 -1.40 16.44
N LEU A 353 -13.78 -0.48 15.50
CA LEU A 353 -14.95 -0.47 14.62
C LEU A 353 -14.79 -1.52 13.51
N ASP A 354 -15.72 -2.47 13.45
CA ASP A 354 -15.74 -3.51 12.43
C ASP A 354 -16.12 -2.93 11.06
N GLY A 355 -15.39 -3.34 10.03
CA GLY A 355 -15.64 -3.07 8.60
C GLY A 355 -17.09 -3.21 8.19
N ARG A 356 -17.70 -4.31 8.65
CA ARG A 356 -19.04 -4.73 8.26
C ARG A 356 -20.11 -3.73 8.68
N TRP A 357 -19.95 -3.16 9.88
CA TRP A 357 -20.94 -2.25 10.46
C TRP A 357 -20.96 -0.90 9.76
N TYR A 358 -19.79 -0.34 9.43
CA TYR A 358 -19.77 0.97 8.77
C TYR A 358 -20.07 0.91 7.27
N ASN A 359 -19.76 -0.21 6.60
CA ASN A 359 -20.14 -0.42 5.21
C ASN A 359 -21.62 -0.75 5.02
N SER A 360 -22.33 -1.19 6.07
CA SER A 360 -23.78 -1.42 6.03
C SER A 360 -24.57 -0.13 5.81
N SER A 361 -24.04 1.01 6.25
CA SER A 361 -24.69 2.31 6.06
C SER A 361 -24.21 3.00 4.77
N ARG A 362 -25.15 3.56 4.01
CA ARG A 362 -24.85 4.39 2.81
C ARG A 362 -24.15 5.70 3.14
N LYS A 363 -24.20 6.15 4.39
CA LYS A 363 -23.66 7.44 4.82
C LYS A 363 -23.01 7.31 6.18
N TYR A 364 -21.95 8.06 6.43
CA TYR A 364 -21.34 8.16 7.75
C TYR A 364 -20.94 9.58 8.09
N VAL A 365 -20.90 9.86 9.38
CA VAL A 365 -20.24 11.02 9.97
C VAL A 365 -19.24 10.51 10.99
N ARG A 366 -18.08 11.13 11.05
CA ARG A 366 -16.99 10.79 11.97
C ARG A 366 -16.42 12.06 12.57
N ALA A 367 -16.12 12.00 13.86
CA ALA A 367 -15.36 13.01 14.56
C ALA A 367 -14.42 12.32 15.55
N ASN A 368 -13.13 12.63 15.45
CA ASN A 368 -12.08 12.10 16.31
C ASN A 368 -11.27 13.27 16.87
N ALA A 369 -10.97 13.22 18.17
CA ALA A 369 -10.10 14.17 18.84
C ALA A 369 -9.06 13.40 19.66
N VAL A 370 -7.80 13.79 19.54
CA VAL A 370 -6.66 13.14 20.16
C VAL A 370 -5.81 14.21 20.78
N TYR A 371 -5.57 14.07 22.08
CA TYR A 371 -4.72 14.97 22.82
C TYR A 371 -3.44 14.23 23.22
N GLU A 372 -2.32 14.68 22.67
CA GLU A 372 -1.01 14.14 22.96
C GLU A 372 -0.31 15.04 23.98
N ALA A 373 0.03 14.45 25.13
CA ALA A 373 0.77 15.09 26.20
C ALA A 373 1.98 14.21 26.59
N PRO A 374 3.11 14.32 25.86
CA PRO A 374 4.34 13.67 26.28
C PRO A 374 4.72 14.19 27.68
N PHE A 375 4.97 13.25 28.59
CA PHE A 375 5.20 13.48 30.03
C PHE A 375 3.99 13.84 30.89
N LEU A 376 2.77 13.45 30.49
CA LEU A 376 1.57 13.57 31.35
C LEU A 376 1.82 13.01 32.77
N LEU A 377 2.50 11.86 32.86
CA LEU A 377 2.82 11.21 34.14
C LEU A 377 4.09 11.72 34.82
N LEU A 378 4.95 12.46 34.10
CA LEU A 378 6.27 12.90 34.58
C LEU A 378 6.50 14.39 34.28
N PRO A 379 5.64 15.29 34.80
CA PRO A 379 5.66 16.71 34.42
C PRO A 379 6.97 17.42 34.78
N HIS A 380 7.70 16.90 35.77
CA HIS A 380 8.98 17.45 36.22
C HIS A 380 10.14 17.19 35.25
N LEU A 381 10.10 16.07 34.50
CA LEU A 381 11.10 15.76 33.47
C LEU A 381 11.06 16.74 32.31
N ARG A 382 9.89 17.33 32.06
CA ARG A 382 9.66 18.35 31.03
C ARG A 382 10.58 19.56 31.17
N LYS A 383 10.92 19.95 32.40
CA LYS A 383 11.85 21.08 32.67
C LYS A 383 13.29 20.78 32.23
N TYR A 384 13.70 19.51 32.30
CA TYR A 384 15.08 19.10 32.02
C TYR A 384 15.29 18.68 30.56
N THR A 385 14.25 18.18 29.88
CA THR A 385 14.34 17.69 28.49
C THR A 385 14.01 18.74 27.44
N GLN A 386 13.49 19.91 27.83
CA GLN A 386 13.08 20.98 26.92
C GLN A 386 14.21 21.48 26.00
N TYR A 387 15.46 21.47 26.47
CA TYR A 387 16.62 21.93 25.71
C TYR A 387 17.09 20.93 24.65
N VAL A 388 16.96 19.62 24.90
CA VAL A 388 17.46 18.55 24.00
C VAL A 388 16.54 18.34 22.79
N LEU A 389 15.28 18.76 22.90
CA LEU A 389 14.26 18.51 21.87
C LEU A 389 14.01 19.69 20.93
N ASN A 390 14.40 20.92 21.31
CA ASN A 390 14.29 22.11 20.44
C ASN A 390 15.35 22.13 19.32
N GLU A 391 16.33 21.22 19.33
CA GLU A 391 17.37 21.08 18.30
C GLU A 391 17.01 20.08 17.17
N ARG A 392 15.79 19.51 17.19
CA ARG A 392 15.26 18.64 16.12
C ARG A 392 14.03 19.24 15.49
#